data_AF-X0UAK7-F1
#
_entry.id   AF-X0UAK7-F1
#
_cell.length_a   1.000
_cell.length_b   1.000
_cell.length_c   1.000
_cell.angle_alpha   90.00
_cell.angle_beta   90.00
_cell.angle_gamma   90.00
#
_symmetry.space_group_name_H-M   'P 1'
#
loop_
_entity.id
_entity.type
_entity.pdbx_description
1 polymer ?
#
loop_
_entity_poly.entity_id
_entity_poly.type
_entity_poly.pdbx_seq_one_letter_code
_entity_poly.pdbx_strand_id
1 'polypeptide(L)'
;AGLGDLITTCASPLSRNHYVGVELTKGRSLEEITASMTGVAEGVSTTIAAWNLAQQMGLEMPITERIYQVLYKGVDPRQAAVELMAAEVRNELTGRKWRLFSFLRH
;
A
#
# COMPACT_ATOMS: atom_id res chain seq x y z
N ALA A 1 -7.84 -1.78 18.35
CA ALA A 1 -7.88 -2.66 17.17
C ALA A 1 -6.79 -2.18 16.22
N GLY A 2 -5.90 -3.05 15.71
CA GLY A 2 -4.72 -2.56 14.98
C GLY A 2 -3.92 -3.69 14.33
N LEU A 3 -2.99 -4.31 15.07
CA LEU A 3 -2.13 -5.36 14.51
C LEU A 3 -2.88 -6.68 14.24
N GLY A 4 -3.83 -7.05 15.11
CA GLY A 4 -4.61 -8.29 14.97
C GLY A 4 -5.50 -8.30 13.73
N ASP A 5 -6.16 -7.18 13.43
CA ASP A 5 -6.96 -7.03 12.21
C ASP A 5 -6.07 -6.96 10.96
N LEU A 6 -4.90 -6.32 11.05
CA LEU A 6 -3.91 -6.29 9.97
C LEU A 6 -3.46 -7.70 9.57
N ILE A 7 -2.98 -8.50 10.53
CA ILE A 7 -2.49 -9.85 10.27
C ILE A 7 -3.63 -10.73 9.72
N THR A 8 -4.81 -10.66 10.33
CA THR A 8 -5.97 -11.45 9.91
C THR A 8 -6.43 -11.06 8.50
N THR A 9 -6.40 -9.77 8.15
CA THR A 9 -6.79 -9.28 6.82
C THR A 9 -5.73 -9.59 5.76
N CYS A 10 -4.44 -9.61 6.11
CA CYS A 10 -3.37 -9.95 5.20
C CYS A 10 -3.29 -11.47 4.91
N ALA A 11 -3.60 -12.31 5.91
CA ALA A 11 -3.42 -13.76 5.82
C ALA A 11 -4.70 -14.54 5.46
N SER A 12 -5.88 -13.93 5.58
CA SER A 12 -7.14 -14.63 5.30
C SER A 12 -7.42 -14.75 3.80
N PRO A 13 -7.67 -15.96 3.25
CA PRO A 13 -8.14 -16.14 1.88
C PRO A 13 -9.50 -15.50 1.59
N LEU A 14 -10.29 -15.19 2.64
CA LEU A 14 -11.57 -14.49 2.53
C LEU A 14 -11.41 -12.97 2.42
N SER A 15 -10.20 -12.46 2.61
CA SER A 15 -9.90 -11.04 2.48
C SER A 15 -9.94 -10.61 1.01
N ARG A 16 -10.78 -9.61 0.73
CA ARG A 16 -10.84 -8.98 -0.60
C ARG A 16 -9.50 -8.36 -0.99
N ASN A 17 -8.74 -7.82 -0.04
CA ASN A 17 -7.41 -7.27 -0.31
C ASN A 17 -6.41 -8.37 -0.67
N HIS A 18 -6.48 -9.51 0.03
CA HIS A 18 -5.64 -10.67 -0.29
C HIS A 18 -5.96 -11.21 -1.69
N TYR A 19 -7.25 -11.34 -2.03
CA TYR A 19 -7.68 -11.73 -3.37
C TYR A 19 -7.12 -10.82 -4.46
N VAL A 20 -7.25 -9.50 -4.30
CA VAL A 20 -6.68 -8.53 -5.27
C VAL A 20 -5.17 -8.73 -5.43
N GLY A 21 -4.43 -8.84 -4.33
CA GLY A 21 -2.99 -9.07 -4.38
C GLY A 21 -2.61 -10.34 -5.15
N VAL A 22 -3.28 -11.45 -4.87
CA VAL A 22 -3.05 -12.73 -5.55
C VAL A 22 -3.33 -12.62 -7.05
N GLU A 23 -4.46 -12.06 -7.45
CA GLU A 23 -4.82 -11.94 -8.86
C GLU A 23 -3.89 -11.01 -9.65
N LEU A 24 -3.41 -9.93 -9.02
CA LEU A 24 -2.37 -9.07 -9.62
C LEU A 24 -1.09 -9.86 -9.92
N THR A 25 -0.65 -10.75 -9.03
CA THR A 25 0.54 -11.59 -9.29
C THR A 25 0.35 -12.65 -10.38
N LYS A 26 -0.90 -12.95 -10.74
CA LYS A 26 -1.28 -13.78 -11.89
C LYS A 26 -1.34 -13.00 -13.21
N GLY A 27 -1.13 -11.69 -13.16
CA GLY A 27 -1.08 -10.81 -14.34
C GLY A 27 -2.43 -10.23 -14.78
N ARG A 28 -3.49 -10.39 -13.98
CA ARG A 28 -4.78 -9.74 -14.24
C ARG A 28 -4.70 -8.25 -13.95
N SER A 29 -5.41 -7.43 -14.72
CA SER A 29 -5.48 -5.99 -14.47
C SER A 29 -6.37 -5.67 -13.27
N LEU A 30 -6.14 -4.52 -12.62
CA LEU A 30 -6.97 -4.09 -11.49
C LEU A 30 -8.44 -3.93 -11.90
N GLU A 31 -8.70 -3.45 -13.12
CA GLU A 31 -10.03 -3.30 -13.69
C GLU A 31 -10.72 -4.67 -13.85
N GLU A 32 -10.04 -5.66 -14.41
CA GLU A 32 -10.58 -7.02 -14.56
C GLU A 32 -10.88 -7.67 -13.20
N ILE A 33 -10.02 -7.44 -12.22
CA ILE A 33 -10.18 -7.97 -10.86
C ILE A 33 -11.40 -7.34 -10.21
N THR A 34 -11.46 -6.00 -10.17
CA THR A 34 -12.55 -5.26 -9.52
C THR A 34 -13.90 -5.51 -10.19
N ALA A 35 -13.95 -5.63 -11.51
CA ALA A 35 -15.17 -5.99 -12.24
C ALA A 35 -15.68 -7.40 -11.92
N SER A 36 -14.80 -8.31 -11.50
CA SER A 36 -15.16 -9.69 -11.12
C SER A 36 -15.61 -9.84 -9.66
N MET A 37 -15.53 -8.78 -8.86
CA MET A 37 -15.82 -8.81 -7.42
C MET A 37 -17.19 -8.22 -7.11
N THR A 38 -17.91 -8.84 -6.16
CA THR A 38 -19.19 -8.32 -5.64
C THR A 38 -19.02 -7.27 -4.54
N GLY A 39 -17.80 -6.92 -4.16
CA GLY A 39 -17.51 -5.97 -3.09
C GLY A 39 -16.17 -5.27 -3.26
N VAL A 40 -15.97 -4.20 -2.49
CA VAL A 40 -14.79 -3.33 -2.61
C VAL A 40 -13.62 -3.88 -1.78
N ALA A 41 -12.44 -3.91 -2.39
CA ALA A 41 -11.17 -4.07 -1.68
C ALA A 41 -10.74 -2.70 -1.13
N GLU A 42 -10.99 -2.45 0.16
CA GLU A 42 -10.67 -1.18 0.83
C GLU A 42 -9.20 -0.78 0.71
N GLY A 43 -8.29 -1.75 0.57
CA GLY A 43 -6.86 -1.49 0.35
C GLY A 43 -6.58 -0.72 -0.93
N VAL A 44 -7.42 -0.88 -1.97
CA VAL A 44 -7.27 -0.13 -3.23
C VAL A 44 -7.49 1.36 -2.98
N SER A 45 -8.66 1.73 -2.45
CA SER A 45 -8.99 3.13 -2.15
C SER A 45 -8.14 3.72 -1.02
N THR A 46 -7.79 2.92 -0.01
CA THR A 46 -6.94 3.36 1.10
C THR A 46 -5.52 3.69 0.62
N THR A 47 -4.97 2.92 -0.33
CA THR A 47 -3.62 3.16 -0.86
C THR A 47 -3.51 4.53 -1.53
N ILE A 48 -4.46 4.92 -2.38
CA ILE A 48 -4.41 6.23 -3.05
C ILE A 48 -4.56 7.38 -2.04
N ALA A 49 -5.42 7.22 -1.03
CA ALA A 49 -5.59 8.23 0.02
C ALA A 49 -4.31 8.38 0.86
N ALA A 50 -3.73 7.26 1.31
CA ALA A 50 -2.49 7.24 2.08
C ALA A 50 -1.30 7.81 1.30
N TRP A 51 -1.17 7.44 0.02
CA TRP A 51 -0.12 7.97 -0.84
C TRP A 51 -0.26 9.48 -1.04
N ASN A 52 -1.45 9.99 -1.33
CA ASN A 52 -1.70 11.43 -1.47
C ASN A 52 -1.34 12.20 -0.20
N LEU A 53 -1.72 11.68 0.98
CA LEU A 53 -1.38 12.29 2.26
C LEU A 53 0.13 12.30 2.50
N ALA A 54 0.83 11.20 2.20
CA ALA A 54 2.28 11.13 2.31
C ALA A 54 2.97 12.17 1.42
N GLN A 55 2.51 12.35 0.17
CA GLN A 55 3.02 13.38 -0.73
C GLN A 55 2.80 14.80 -0.19
N GLN A 56 1.62 15.10 0.34
CA GLN A 56 1.31 16.40 0.94
C GLN A 56 2.17 16.70 2.17
N MET A 57 2.47 15.69 2.97
CA MET A 57 3.27 15.82 4.19
C MET A 57 4.78 15.70 3.94
N GLY A 58 5.19 15.34 2.72
CA GLY A 58 6.59 15.05 2.39
C GLY A 58 7.15 13.84 3.14
N LEU A 59 6.30 12.87 3.44
CA LEU A 59 6.66 11.62 4.12
C LEU A 59 7.09 10.57 3.10
N GLU A 60 8.16 9.84 3.43
CA GLU A 60 8.58 8.67 2.69
C GLU A 60 7.78 7.46 3.21
N MET A 61 7.04 6.79 2.32
CA MET A 61 6.27 5.60 2.68
C MET A 61 6.52 4.50 1.64
N PRO A 62 7.69 3.82 1.70
CA PRO A 62 8.15 2.94 0.63
C PRO A 62 7.14 1.85 0.28
N ILE A 63 6.52 1.23 1.29
CA ILE A 63 5.50 0.18 1.07
C ILE A 63 4.27 0.76 0.35
N THR A 64 3.72 1.86 0.85
CA THR A 64 2.56 2.53 0.23
C THR A 64 2.87 2.99 -1.20
N GLU A 65 4.06 3.51 -1.43
CA GLU A 65 4.52 3.92 -2.77
C GLU A 65 4.58 2.73 -3.74
N ARG A 66 5.10 1.57 -3.31
CA ARG A 66 5.14 0.37 -4.15
C ARG A 66 3.74 -0.16 -4.45
N ILE A 67 2.86 -0.21 -3.45
CA ILE A 67 1.48 -0.65 -3.66
C ILE A 67 0.77 0.33 -4.61
N TYR A 68 1.00 1.64 -4.46
CA TYR A 68 0.45 2.65 -5.38
C TYR A 68 0.95 2.45 -6.82
N GLN A 69 2.25 2.20 -7.01
CA GLN A 69 2.83 1.94 -8.33
C GLN A 69 2.22 0.70 -8.99
N VAL A 70 2.03 -0.38 -8.24
CA VAL A 70 1.40 -1.60 -8.76
C VAL A 70 -0.06 -1.33 -9.15
N LEU A 71 -0.84 -0.73 -8.25
CA LEU A 71 -2.27 -0.52 -8.46
C LEU A 71 -2.59 0.53 -9.52
N TYR A 72 -1.78 1.59 -9.64
CA TYR A 72 -2.14 2.79 -10.41
C TYR A 72 -1.13 3.19 -11.49
N LYS A 73 0.05 2.55 -11.54
CA LYS A 73 1.08 2.83 -12.55
C LYS A 73 1.45 1.61 -13.40
N GLY A 74 0.78 0.48 -13.19
CA GLY A 74 0.99 -0.74 -13.97
C GLY A 74 2.38 -1.38 -13.75
N VAL A 75 3.01 -1.11 -12.61
CA VAL A 75 4.29 -1.75 -12.25
C VAL A 75 4.02 -3.23 -11.93
N ASP A 76 4.88 -4.12 -12.43
CA ASP A 76 4.78 -5.53 -12.14
C ASP A 76 4.92 -5.79 -10.61
N PRO A 77 3.98 -6.52 -9.98
CA PRO A 77 4.01 -6.76 -8.53
C PRO A 77 5.27 -7.49 -8.06
N ARG A 78 5.85 -8.37 -8.88
CA ARG A 78 7.06 -9.13 -8.51
C ARG A 78 8.27 -8.22 -8.56
N GLN A 79 8.37 -7.39 -9.59
CA GLN A 79 9.38 -6.35 -9.67
C GLN A 79 9.28 -5.37 -8.48
N ALA A 80 8.08 -4.87 -8.17
CA ALA A 80 7.88 -3.97 -7.04
C ALA A 80 8.30 -4.60 -5.71
N ALA A 81 8.03 -5.89 -5.50
CA ALA A 81 8.46 -6.62 -4.31
C ALA A 81 9.99 -6.79 -4.23
N VAL A 82 10.65 -7.14 -5.35
CA VAL A 82 12.11 -7.24 -5.41
C VAL A 82 12.75 -5.89 -5.10
N GLU A 83 12.27 -4.81 -5.71
CA GLU A 83 12.79 -3.48 -5.48
C GLU A 83 12.53 -2.96 -4.06
N LEU A 84 11.41 -3.35 -3.45
CA LEU A 84 11.12 -3.06 -2.04
C LEU A 84 12.10 -3.79 -1.10
N MET A 85 12.38 -5.06 -1.36
CA MET A 85 13.32 -5.86 -0.56
C MET A 85 14.78 -5.43 -0.77
N ALA A 86 15.12 -4.93 -1.95
CA ALA A 86 16.46 -4.43 -2.28
C ALA A 86 16.71 -3.00 -1.78
N ALA A 87 15.66 -2.26 -1.40
CA ALA A 87 15.81 -0.93 -0.84
C ALA A 87 16.60 -0.98 0.48
N GLU A 88 17.50 -0.03 0.69
CA GLU A 88 18.16 0.13 1.99
C GLU A 88 17.10 0.26 3.09
N VAL A 89 17.21 -0.58 4.13
CA VAL A 89 16.34 -0.53 5.30
C VAL A 89 16.57 0.81 6.01
N ARG A 90 15.78 1.81 5.64
CA ARG A 90 15.58 3.03 6.43
C ARG A 90 14.34 2.80 7.28
N ASN A 91 14.41 3.19 8.55
CA ASN A 91 13.25 3.21 9.41
C ASN A 91 12.21 4.15 8.75
N GLU A 92 10.94 3.77 8.68
CA GLU A 92 9.88 4.63 8.11
C GLU A 92 9.82 5.99 8.85
N LEU A 93 10.31 6.02 10.09
CA LEU A 93 10.44 7.23 10.91
C LEU A 93 11.76 8.00 10.70
N THR A 94 12.64 7.57 9.80
CA THR A 94 13.89 8.29 9.46
C THR A 94 13.78 9.22 8.25
N GLY A 95 12.62 9.32 7.59
CA GLY A 95 12.36 10.33 6.57
C GLY A 95 12.67 11.75 7.09
N ARG A 96 13.26 12.60 6.22
CA ARG A 96 13.76 13.97 6.50
C ARG A 96 13.06 14.65 7.70
N LYS A 97 13.75 14.69 8.85
CA LYS A 97 13.39 15.41 10.10
C LYS A 97 11.89 15.69 10.24
N TRP A 98 11.18 14.73 10.83
CA TRP A 98 9.81 14.87 11.29
C TRP A 98 9.59 16.19 12.02
N ARG A 99 8.87 17.15 11.40
CA ARG A 99 8.29 18.31 12.09
C ARG A 99 6.95 17.93 12.74
N LEU A 100 6.81 16.71 13.24
CA LEU A 100 5.57 16.24 13.86
C LEU A 100 5.15 17.10 15.06
N PHE A 101 6.12 17.77 15.71
CA PHE A 101 5.88 18.68 16.82
C PHE A 101 5.67 20.15 16.43
N SER A 102 5.74 20.55 15.15
CA SER A 102 5.41 21.94 14.78
C SER A 102 3.91 22.18 14.65
N PHE A 103 3.09 21.12 14.63
CA PHE A 103 1.64 21.23 14.47
C PHE A 103 0.88 21.31 15.82
N LEU A 104 1.53 20.92 16.92
CA LEU A 104 0.96 20.95 18.29
C LEU A 104 1.40 22.19 19.09
N ARG A 105 2.08 23.15 18.44
CA ARG A 105 2.47 24.44 19.02
C ARG A 105 1.56 25.53 18.45
N HIS A 106 0.30 25.53 18.86
CA HIS A 106 -0.53 26.74 18.94
C HIS A 106 -1.46 26.62 20.14
#